data_AF-A0A6G1DTW3-F1
#
_entry.id   AF-A0A6G1DTW3-F1
#
_cell.length_a   1.000
_cell.length_b   1.000
_cell.length_c   1.000
_cell.angle_alpha   90.00
_cell.angle_beta   90.00
_cell.angle_gamma   90.00
#
_symmetry.space_group_name_H-M   'P 1'
#
loop_
_entity.id
_entity.type
_entity.pdbx_description
1 polymer ?
#
loop_
_entity_poly.entity_id
_entity_poly.type
_entity_poly.pdbx_seq_one_letter_code
_entity_poly.pdbx_strand_id
1 'polypeptide(L)'
;MAPSPRGRLPVGPRAGINLRIWFNAVVGMHGKELSSATMADGSEIPASFMRRCGEIIEEESIQFRWEKGDMLILDNLATLHGRCPSLPPRRVLVATCK
;
A
#
# COMPACT_ATOMS: atom_id res chain seq x y z
N MET A 1 42.91 -26.52 -14.01
CA MET A 1 42.60 -25.28 -13.27
C MET A 1 41.11 -25.36 -12.89
N ALA A 2 40.80 -25.77 -11.66
CA ALA A 2 39.41 -25.97 -11.23
C ALA A 2 38.78 -24.64 -10.79
N PRO A 3 37.50 -24.37 -11.05
CA PRO A 3 36.86 -23.14 -10.60
C PRO A 3 36.63 -23.20 -9.09
N SER A 4 37.01 -22.12 -8.40
CA SER A 4 36.75 -21.89 -6.98
C SER A 4 35.24 -21.94 -6.68
N PRO A 5 34.79 -22.62 -5.59
CA PRO A 5 33.39 -22.59 -5.21
C PRO A 5 33.10 -21.20 -4.65
N ARG A 6 32.31 -20.40 -5.39
CA ARG A 6 31.77 -19.13 -4.89
C ARG A 6 31.05 -19.42 -3.57
N GLY A 7 31.62 -18.92 -2.48
CA GLY A 7 31.06 -19.03 -1.14
C GLY A 7 29.60 -18.58 -1.18
N ARG A 8 28.71 -19.50 -0.80
CA ARG A 8 27.32 -19.20 -0.52
C ARG A 8 27.35 -18.28 0.71
N LEU A 9 27.10 -16.99 0.53
CA LEU A 9 26.98 -16.06 1.66
C LEU A 9 25.90 -16.64 2.60
N PRO A 10 26.16 -16.75 3.91
CA PRO A 10 25.14 -17.20 4.84
C PRO A 10 23.98 -16.21 4.78
N VAL A 11 22.81 -16.69 4.40
CA VAL A 11 21.56 -15.95 4.56
C VAL A 11 21.23 -16.02 6.06
N GLY A 12 21.89 -15.18 6.84
CA GLY A 12 21.51 -14.95 8.23
C GLY A 12 20.06 -14.42 8.27
N PRO A 13 19.37 -14.54 9.42
CA PRO A 13 18.05 -13.93 9.58
C PRO A 13 18.17 -12.46 9.18
N ARG A 14 17.41 -12.04 8.16
CA ARG A 14 17.35 -10.64 7.74
C ARG A 14 17.05 -9.85 9.00
N ALA A 15 18.00 -9.02 9.45
CA ALA A 15 17.74 -8.06 10.50
C ALA A 15 16.42 -7.38 10.13
N GLY A 16 15.39 -7.59 10.96
CA GLY A 16 14.04 -7.15 10.65
C GLY A 16 14.09 -5.68 10.29
N ILE A 17 13.75 -5.37 9.05
CA ILE A 17 13.67 -4.00 8.57
C ILE A 17 12.60 -3.32 9.44
N ASN A 18 13.02 -2.49 10.39
CA ASN A 18 12.13 -1.81 11.34
C ASN A 18 11.52 -0.56 10.67
N LEU A 19 10.66 -0.80 9.68
CA LEU A 19 9.92 0.25 8.98
C LEU A 19 8.58 0.48 9.66
N ARG A 20 8.31 1.73 9.99
CA ARG A 20 6.96 2.17 10.34
C ARG A 20 6.18 2.40 9.06
N ILE A 21 5.09 1.66 8.88
CA ILE A 21 4.23 1.79 7.72
C ILE A 21 2.88 2.39 8.13
N TRP A 22 2.30 3.19 7.23
CA TRP A 22 0.95 3.71 7.35
C TRP A 22 -0.09 2.61 7.09
N PHE A 23 -0.27 1.70 8.04
CA PHE A 23 -1.19 0.56 7.93
C PHE A 23 -2.54 0.85 8.61
N ASN A 24 -3.36 1.69 7.97
CA ASN A 24 -4.72 2.03 8.43
C ASN A 24 -5.57 2.56 7.27
N ALA A 25 -6.84 2.85 7.54
CA ALA A 25 -7.80 3.34 6.54
C ALA A 25 -8.32 4.77 6.83
N VAL A 26 -7.67 5.55 7.69
CA VAL A 26 -8.26 6.79 8.25
C VAL A 26 -8.63 7.83 7.19
N VAL A 27 -7.80 8.00 6.15
CA VAL A 27 -8.06 8.97 5.06
C VAL A 27 -9.30 8.59 4.27
N GLY A 28 -9.52 7.29 4.01
CA GLY A 28 -10.68 6.81 3.28
C GLY A 28 -11.98 6.82 4.09
N MET A 29 -11.86 6.82 5.42
CA MET A 29 -12.98 6.70 6.35
C MET A 29 -13.35 8.04 7.02
N HIS A 30 -12.46 9.02 7.10
CA HIS A 30 -12.76 10.32 7.72
C HIS A 30 -13.96 11.01 7.04
N GLY A 31 -14.90 11.49 7.87
CA GLY A 31 -16.09 12.21 7.42
C GLY A 31 -17.17 11.34 6.76
N LYS A 32 -17.08 10.01 6.83
CA LYS A 32 -18.13 9.11 6.33
C LYS A 32 -19.31 9.04 7.31
N GLU A 33 -20.52 9.16 6.78
CA GLU A 33 -21.76 9.21 7.58
C GLU A 33 -21.97 7.97 8.46
N LEU A 34 -21.66 6.77 7.95
CA LEU A 34 -21.93 5.50 8.65
C LEU A 34 -20.76 5.00 9.51
N SER A 35 -19.53 5.42 9.23
CA SER A 35 -18.32 4.91 9.88
C SER A 35 -17.15 5.87 9.67
N SER A 36 -17.16 6.99 10.40
CA SER A 36 -16.06 7.96 10.36
C SER A 36 -14.88 7.49 11.21
N ALA A 37 -13.65 7.76 10.75
CA ALA A 37 -12.46 7.57 11.56
C ALA A 37 -12.27 8.71 12.57
N THR A 38 -12.06 8.35 13.84
CA THR A 38 -11.74 9.26 14.95
C THR A 38 -10.42 8.82 15.63
N MET A 39 -9.91 9.65 16.53
CA MET A 39 -8.79 9.28 17.41
C MET A 39 -9.20 8.14 18.34
N ALA A 40 -8.22 7.44 18.93
CA ALA A 40 -8.48 6.31 19.82
C ALA A 40 -9.28 6.69 21.08
N ASP A 41 -9.22 7.96 21.49
CA ASP A 41 -10.00 8.53 22.60
C ASP A 41 -11.40 9.03 22.18
N GLY A 42 -11.74 8.87 20.90
CA GLY A 42 -13.00 9.32 20.31
C GLY A 42 -13.00 10.78 19.85
N SER A 43 -11.92 11.53 20.04
CA SER A 43 -11.84 12.91 19.55
C SER A 43 -11.77 12.97 18.01
N GLU A 44 -12.29 14.06 17.45
CA GLU A 44 -12.29 14.29 16.01
C GLU A 44 -10.88 14.50 15.47
N ILE A 45 -10.61 13.92 14.31
CA ILE A 45 -9.34 14.16 13.62
C ILE A 45 -9.49 15.45 12.79
N PRO A 46 -8.55 16.43 12.91
CA PRO A 46 -8.65 17.66 12.16
C PRO A 46 -8.75 17.42 10.64
N ALA A 47 -9.77 17.99 9.99
CA ALA A 47 -9.98 17.81 8.56
C ALA A 47 -8.80 18.30 7.70
N SER A 48 -8.08 19.33 8.15
CA SER A 48 -6.86 19.81 7.50
C SER A 48 -5.74 18.77 7.51
N PHE A 49 -5.60 18.01 8.60
CA PHE A 49 -4.62 16.93 8.73
C PHE A 49 -4.97 15.79 7.78
N MET A 50 -6.24 15.35 7.77
CA MET A 50 -6.70 14.30 6.86
C MET A 50 -6.57 14.68 5.39
N ARG A 51 -6.87 15.93 5.05
CA ARG A 51 -6.64 16.46 3.69
C ARG A 51 -5.16 16.39 3.31
N ARG A 52 -4.24 16.82 4.19
CA ARG A 52 -2.80 16.75 3.89
C ARG A 52 -2.30 15.32 3.73
N CYS A 53 -2.80 14.37 4.52
CA CYS A 53 -2.50 12.95 4.33
C CYS A 53 -2.97 12.44 2.96
N GLY A 54 -4.17 12.85 2.52
CA GLY A 54 -4.68 12.52 1.19
C GLY A 54 -3.83 13.10 0.06
N GLU A 55 -3.37 14.35 0.19
CA GLU A 55 -2.45 14.98 -0.77
C GLU A 55 -1.13 14.20 -0.88
N ILE A 56 -0.53 13.79 0.25
CA ILE A 56 0.70 13.00 0.26
C ILE A 56 0.47 11.64 -0.42
N ILE A 57 -0.67 10.98 -0.15
CA ILE A 57 -1.00 9.70 -0.82
C ILE A 57 -1.05 9.89 -2.34
N GLU A 58 -1.66 10.97 -2.82
CA GLU A 58 -1.74 11.25 -4.26
C GLU A 58 -0.36 11.62 -4.85
N GLU A 59 0.40 12.48 -4.17
CA GLU A 59 1.77 12.92 -4.55
C GLU A 59 2.72 11.72 -4.72
N GLU A 60 2.64 10.75 -3.83
CA GLU A 60 3.51 9.56 -3.81
C GLU A 60 2.93 8.36 -4.59
N SER A 61 1.71 8.48 -5.13
CA SER A 61 1.06 7.38 -5.85
C SER A 61 1.63 7.19 -7.25
N ILE A 62 1.90 5.93 -7.60
CA ILE A 62 2.27 5.55 -8.97
C ILE A 62 1.02 5.18 -9.74
N GLN A 63 0.69 6.00 -10.73
CA GLN A 63 -0.40 5.72 -11.67
C GLN A 63 0.14 5.06 -12.94
N PHE A 64 -0.43 3.92 -13.30
CA PHE A 64 -0.09 3.21 -14.53
C PHE A 64 -1.37 2.76 -15.24
N ARG A 65 -1.27 2.60 -16.56
CA ARG A 65 -2.37 2.08 -17.38
C ARG A 65 -2.25 0.58 -17.48
N TRP A 66 -3.35 -0.12 -17.17
CA TRP A 66 -3.43 -1.56 -17.31
C TRP A 66 -3.52 -1.97 -18.77
N GLU A 67 -2.72 -2.94 -19.15
CA GLU A 67 -2.82 -3.67 -20.41
C GLU A 67 -3.24 -5.13 -20.17
N LYS A 68 -3.84 -5.73 -21.18
CA LYS A 68 -4.29 -7.13 -21.08
C LYS A 68 -3.09 -8.05 -20.97
N GLY A 69 -3.01 -8.77 -19.86
CA GLY A 69 -1.91 -9.71 -19.58
C GLY A 69 -0.98 -9.20 -18.49
N ASP A 70 -1.09 -7.93 -18.09
CA ASP A 70 -0.32 -7.37 -16.98
C ASP A 70 -0.62 -8.10 -15.67
N MET A 71 0.42 -8.24 -14.87
CA MET A 71 0.36 -8.75 -13.51
C MET A 71 1.07 -7.78 -12.58
N LEU A 72 0.36 -7.29 -11.57
CA LEU A 72 0.93 -6.52 -10.48
C LEU A 72 1.03 -7.39 -9.23
N ILE A 73 2.20 -7.42 -8.62
CA ILE A 73 2.43 -8.04 -7.32
C ILE A 73 2.73 -6.93 -6.33
N LEU A 74 1.99 -6.90 -5.22
CA LEU A 74 2.15 -5.90 -4.17
C LEU A 74 2.47 -6.59 -2.84
N ASP A 75 3.37 -5.99 -2.07
CA ASP A 75 3.50 -6.29 -0.64
C ASP A 75 2.42 -5.50 0.11
N ASN A 76 1.40 -6.22 0.60
CA ASN A 76 0.26 -5.62 1.29
C ASN A 76 0.65 -4.92 2.60
N LEU A 77 1.79 -5.27 3.21
CA LEU A 77 2.28 -4.60 4.41
C LEU A 77 2.96 -3.28 4.11
N ALA A 78 3.43 -3.07 2.88
CA ALA A 78 4.21 -1.89 2.49
C ALA A 78 3.47 -0.94 1.53
N THR A 79 2.32 -1.36 0.96
CA THR A 79 1.68 -0.64 -0.14
C THR A 79 0.20 -0.40 0.09
N LEU A 80 -0.21 0.87 0.05
CA LEU A 80 -1.62 1.23 -0.15
C LEU A 80 -1.93 1.16 -1.64
N HIS A 81 -3.11 0.66 -1.99
CA HIS A 81 -3.57 0.62 -3.37
C HIS A 81 -4.97 1.20 -3.50
N GLY A 82 -5.20 1.92 -4.58
CA GLY A 82 -6.47 2.56 -4.90
C GLY A 82 -6.90 2.26 -6.32
N ARG A 83 -8.01 2.88 -6.73
CA ARG A 83 -8.53 2.73 -8.10
C ARG A 83 -9.04 4.07 -8.61
N CYS A 84 -8.50 4.51 -9.75
CA CYS A 84 -9.05 5.64 -10.49
C CYS A 84 -10.41 5.26 -11.13
N PRO A 85 -11.34 6.23 -11.29
CA PRO A 85 -12.54 6.04 -12.09
C PRO A 85 -12.23 5.54 -13.51
N SER A 86 -13.09 4.69 -14.05
CA SER A 86 -12.91 4.10 -15.39
C SER A 86 -14.26 3.74 -16.00
N LEU A 87 -14.37 3.80 -17.32
CA LEU A 87 -15.55 3.36 -18.06
C LEU A 87 -15.53 1.84 -18.27
N PRO A 88 -16.70 1.16 -18.30
CA PRO A 88 -16.78 -0.24 -18.68
C PRO A 88 -16.52 -0.44 -20.19
N PRO A 89 -16.07 -1.64 -20.62
CA PRO A 89 -15.78 -2.81 -19.81
C PRO A 89 -14.38 -2.74 -19.14
N ARG A 90 -14.32 -3.04 -17.84
CA ARG A 90 -13.05 -3.19 -17.09
C ARG A 90 -13.13 -4.41 -16.19
N ARG A 91 -12.16 -5.32 -16.30
CA ARG A 91 -12.04 -6.51 -15.44
C ARG A 91 -10.60 -6.68 -14.95
N VAL A 92 -10.43 -6.69 -13.64
CA VAL A 92 -9.16 -6.99 -12.95
C VAL A 92 -9.44 -8.13 -11.98
N LEU A 93 -8.60 -9.17 -12.01
CA LEU A 93 -8.70 -10.31 -11.11
C LEU A 93 -7.68 -10.16 -9.98
N VAL A 94 -7.97 -10.70 -8.80
CA VAL A 94 -7.14 -10.57 -7.61
C VAL A 94 -6.97 -11.93 -6.93
N ALA A 95 -5.79 -12.17 -6.37
CA ALA A 95 -5.50 -13.25 -5.44
C ALA A 95 -4.73 -12.70 -4.24
N THR A 96 -4.94 -13.27 -3.05
CA THR A 96 -4.24 -12.87 -1.83
C THR A 96 -3.34 -13.99 -1.34
N CYS A 97 -2.22 -13.61 -0.72
CA CYS A 97 -1.34 -14.52 -0.01
C CYS A 97 -1.74 -14.59 1.47
N LYS A 98 -1.43 -15.71 2.12
CA LYS A 98 -1.55 -15.86 3.58
C LYS A 98 -0.40 -15.17 4.31
#